data_AF-A0A520J8H3-F1
#
_entry.id   AF-A0A520J8H3-F1
#
_cell.length_a   1.000
_cell.length_b   1.000
_cell.length_c   1.000
_cell.angle_alpha   90.00
_cell.angle_beta   90.00
_cell.angle_gamma   90.00
#
_symmetry.space_group_name_H-M   'P 1'
#
loop_
_entity.id
_entity.type
_entity.pdbx_description
1 polymer ?
#
loop_
_entity_poly.entity_id
_entity_poly.type
_entity_poly.pdbx_seq_one_letter_code
_entity_poly.pdbx_strand_id
1 'polypeptide(L)'
;MKTADGLTRRETLATGLALGALPAVAAAGTSTGHKDEMVWYRQPAGAWTEALPVGNGRLGAMVFGRVAQERLQLNSDTLWAGSPYDPDNPAALAALPQVRALLAAGRYKDATDLASAKLMAKPLSQMPYGALGDL
;
A
#
# COMPACT_ATOMS: atom_id res chain seq x y z
N MET A 1 10.26 50.53 -46.04
CA MET A 1 10.07 49.08 -46.25
C MET A 1 11.39 48.50 -46.71
N LYS A 2 12.16 47.96 -45.76
CA LYS A 2 13.50 47.39 -45.93
C LYS A 2 13.52 46.06 -45.18
N THR A 3 14.07 45.06 -45.85
CA THR A 3 14.26 43.66 -45.49
C THR A 3 15.49 43.44 -44.61
N ALA A 4 15.46 42.32 -43.85
CA ALA A 4 16.58 41.58 -43.21
C ALA A 4 17.42 42.37 -42.17
N ASP A 5 17.87 41.85 -41.03
CA ASP A 5 18.41 40.53 -40.69
C ASP A 5 18.35 40.34 -39.17
N GLY A 6 18.46 39.10 -38.68
CA GLY A 6 18.15 38.71 -37.30
C GLY A 6 19.04 39.29 -36.19
N LEU A 7 18.56 39.17 -34.94
CA LEU A 7 19.38 38.84 -33.77
C LEU A 7 18.51 38.49 -32.54
N THR A 8 19.01 37.47 -31.86
CA THR A 8 18.45 36.68 -30.76
C THR A 8 18.60 37.40 -29.41
N ARG A 9 17.78 37.00 -28.42
CA ARG A 9 17.68 37.52 -27.04
C ARG A 9 19.00 37.65 -26.26
N ARG A 10 19.84 38.63 -26.58
CA ARG A 10 21.04 38.93 -25.76
C ARG A 10 21.41 40.40 -25.57
N GLU A 11 20.54 41.35 -25.91
CA GLU A 11 20.85 42.77 -25.70
C GLU A 11 19.66 43.53 -25.13
N THR A 12 19.59 43.60 -23.81
CA THR A 12 19.32 44.86 -23.08
C THR A 12 19.73 44.64 -21.63
N LEU A 13 20.96 45.06 -21.29
CA LEU A 13 21.43 45.24 -19.93
C LEU A 13 21.79 46.72 -19.74
N ALA A 14 21.62 47.22 -18.52
CA ALA A 14 21.80 48.60 -18.02
C ALA A 14 20.60 49.53 -18.29
N THR A 15 19.97 50.17 -17.30
CA THR A 15 20.60 51.06 -16.29
C THR A 15 19.59 51.36 -15.16
N GLY A 16 20.06 51.54 -13.91
CA GLY A 16 19.35 52.33 -12.88
C GLY A 16 19.26 51.70 -11.48
N LEU A 17 20.16 52.09 -10.57
CA LEU A 17 19.99 51.92 -9.12
C LEU A 17 18.96 52.95 -8.60
N ALA A 18 17.97 52.50 -7.83
CA ALA A 18 17.27 53.32 -6.84
C ALA A 18 16.87 52.45 -5.64
N LEU A 19 17.35 52.84 -4.45
CA LEU A 19 16.89 52.33 -3.16
C LEU A 19 15.42 52.70 -2.96
N GLY A 20 14.58 51.75 -2.56
CA GLY A 20 13.25 52.06 -2.03
C GLY A 20 12.28 50.88 -2.06
N ALA A 21 11.78 50.54 -0.88
CA ALA A 21 10.69 49.60 -0.60
C ALA A 21 10.97 48.13 -0.94
N LEU A 22 11.12 47.31 0.13
CA LEU A 22 10.89 45.87 0.07
C LEU A 22 9.50 45.66 -0.56
N PRO A 23 9.36 44.94 -1.70
CA PRO A 23 8.06 44.46 -2.07
C PRO A 23 7.69 43.43 -1.01
N ALA A 24 6.69 43.76 -0.18
CA ALA A 24 5.94 42.73 0.53
C ALA A 24 5.39 41.81 -0.56
N VAL A 25 6.06 40.69 -0.79
CA VAL A 25 5.51 39.60 -1.58
C VAL A 25 4.30 39.15 -0.78
N ALA A 26 3.14 39.67 -1.14
CA ALA A 26 1.88 39.05 -0.81
C ALA A 26 2.00 37.63 -1.37
N ALA A 27 2.30 36.68 -0.49
CA ALA A 27 2.06 35.29 -0.77
C ALA A 27 0.56 35.22 -1.04
N ALA A 28 0.19 35.34 -2.32
CA ALA A 28 -1.10 34.93 -2.79
C ALA A 28 -1.21 33.49 -2.31
N GLY A 29 -1.95 33.29 -1.22
CA GLY A 29 -2.23 31.98 -0.70
C GLY A 29 -2.79 31.22 -1.87
N THR A 30 -2.00 30.30 -2.42
CA THR A 30 -2.49 29.32 -3.35
C THR A 30 -3.52 28.57 -2.54
N SER A 31 -4.80 28.93 -2.68
CA SER A 31 -5.87 28.02 -2.34
C SER A 31 -5.65 26.85 -3.30
N THR A 32 -4.86 25.88 -2.86
CA THR A 32 -4.89 24.55 -3.42
C THR A 32 -6.33 24.11 -3.20
N GLY A 33 -7.15 24.31 -4.23
CA GLY A 33 -8.50 23.80 -4.25
C GLY A 33 -8.36 22.30 -4.11
N HIS A 34 -8.49 21.81 -2.89
CA HIS A 34 -8.70 20.41 -2.66
C HIS A 34 -9.98 20.10 -3.42
N LYS A 35 -9.86 19.32 -4.50
CA LYS A 35 -11.01 18.58 -4.96
C LYS A 35 -11.46 17.80 -3.73
N ASP A 36 -12.72 17.96 -3.33
CA ASP A 36 -13.30 17.13 -2.28
C ASP A 36 -13.32 15.69 -2.81
N GLU A 37 -12.22 14.98 -2.58
CA GLU A 37 -12.10 13.54 -2.82
C GLU A 37 -12.86 12.83 -1.70
N MET A 38 -14.19 12.94 -1.79
CA MET A 38 -15.11 12.44 -0.80
C MET A 38 -15.86 11.22 -1.35
N VAL A 39 -15.79 10.13 -0.61
CA VAL A 39 -16.65 8.97 -0.80
C VAL A 39 -17.85 9.12 0.14
N TRP A 40 -19.06 9.18 -0.42
CA TRP A 40 -20.29 9.40 0.34
C TRP A 40 -21.42 8.49 -0.14
N TYR A 41 -22.33 8.15 0.77
CA TYR A 41 -23.47 7.27 0.50
C TYR A 41 -24.75 7.80 1.13
N ARG A 42 -25.90 7.44 0.56
CA ARG A 42 -27.23 7.85 1.05
C ARG A 42 -27.84 6.90 2.07
N GLN A 43 -27.19 5.77 2.34
CA GLN A 43 -27.70 4.71 3.19
C GLN A 43 -26.56 4.07 4.00
N PRO A 44 -26.85 3.52 5.19
CA PRO A 44 -25.88 2.76 5.97
C PRO A 44 -25.46 1.48 5.24
N ALA A 45 -24.28 0.95 5.61
CA ALA A 45 -23.77 -0.32 5.12
C ALA A 45 -24.60 -1.50 5.66
N GLY A 46 -25.05 -2.37 4.77
CA GLY A 46 -25.64 -3.68 5.10
C GLY A 46 -24.59 -4.76 5.26
N ALA A 47 -23.54 -4.72 4.44
CA ALA A 47 -22.42 -5.67 4.45
C ALA A 47 -21.07 -4.98 4.75
N TRP A 48 -20.09 -5.76 5.21
CA TRP A 48 -18.75 -5.25 5.54
C TRP A 48 -18.05 -4.57 4.35
N THR A 49 -18.28 -5.05 3.12
CA THR A 49 -17.72 -4.48 1.89
C THR A 49 -18.26 -3.11 1.53
N GLU A 50 -19.36 -2.69 2.15
CA GLU A 50 -20.00 -1.38 1.94
C GLU A 50 -19.59 -0.38 3.03
N ALA A 51 -19.00 -0.86 4.14
CA ALA A 51 -18.55 -0.02 5.24
C ALA A 51 -17.29 0.77 4.84
N LEU A 52 -17.13 1.96 5.42
CA LEU A 52 -16.04 2.87 5.08
C LEU A 52 -14.79 2.57 5.93
N PRO A 53 -13.63 2.27 5.31
CA PRO A 53 -12.39 2.05 6.04
C PRO A 53 -11.78 3.37 6.51
N VAL A 54 -11.39 3.42 7.77
CA VAL A 54 -10.57 4.48 8.36
C VAL A 54 -9.42 3.87 9.15
N GLY A 55 -8.27 4.55 9.23
CA GLY A 55 -7.15 4.03 10.00
C GLY A 55 -5.94 4.98 10.05
N ASN A 56 -5.03 4.70 10.98
CA ASN A 56 -3.80 5.46 11.19
C ASN A 56 -2.52 4.63 10.94
N GLY A 57 -2.66 3.52 10.20
CA GLY A 57 -1.58 2.57 9.93
C GLY A 57 -1.46 1.47 10.99
N ARG A 58 -1.73 1.76 12.27
CA ARG A 58 -1.70 0.76 13.35
C ARG A 58 -3.09 0.22 13.68
N LEU A 59 -4.05 1.12 13.85
CA LEU A 59 -5.45 0.80 14.10
C LEU A 59 -6.27 1.10 12.85
N GLY A 60 -7.25 0.25 12.59
CA GLY A 60 -8.23 0.42 11.53
C GLY A 60 -9.64 0.19 12.06
N ALA A 61 -10.61 0.81 11.41
CA ALA A 61 -12.01 0.56 11.65
C ALA A 61 -12.81 0.56 10.34
N MET A 62 -13.86 -0.24 10.29
CA MET A 62 -14.87 -0.20 9.23
C MET A 62 -16.14 0.41 9.80
N VAL A 63 -16.56 1.55 9.25
CA VAL A 63 -17.69 2.35 9.73
C VAL A 63 -18.96 1.97 8.96
N PHE A 64 -20.00 1.51 9.66
CA PHE A 64 -21.24 1.08 9.02
C PHE A 64 -22.27 2.20 8.83
N GLY A 65 -22.25 3.25 9.65
CA GLY A 65 -23.13 4.42 9.51
C GLY A 65 -24.58 4.18 9.94
N ARG A 66 -24.83 3.19 10.81
CA ARG A 66 -26.19 2.79 11.22
C ARG A 66 -26.81 3.81 12.18
N VAL A 67 -28.05 4.21 11.89
CA VAL A 67 -28.74 5.31 12.61
C VAL A 67 -29.07 4.97 14.06
N ALA A 68 -29.63 3.79 14.34
CA ALA A 68 -30.11 3.43 15.68
C ALA A 68 -29.00 2.88 16.58
N GLN A 69 -28.14 2.03 16.02
CA GLN A 69 -27.00 1.43 16.69
C GLN A 69 -25.86 1.35 15.68
N GLU A 70 -24.88 2.24 15.84
CA GLU A 70 -23.66 2.21 15.05
C GLU A 70 -22.90 0.89 15.27
N ARG A 71 -22.12 0.49 14.26
CA ARG A 71 -21.19 -0.62 14.37
C ARG A 71 -19.85 -0.17 13.81
N LEU A 72 -18.82 -0.23 14.65
CA LEU A 72 -17.45 -0.05 14.22
C LEU A 72 -16.72 -1.38 14.35
N GLN A 73 -16.42 -2.02 13.22
CA GLN A 73 -15.56 -3.20 13.23
C GLN A 73 -14.11 -2.74 13.35
N LEU A 74 -13.37 -3.23 14.35
CA LEU A 74 -12.03 -2.76 14.70
C LEU A 74 -10.95 -3.78 14.30
N ASN A 75 -9.78 -3.27 13.91
CA ASN A 75 -8.59 -4.02 13.52
C ASN A 75 -7.32 -3.36 14.12
N SER A 76 -6.32 -4.17 14.45
CA SER A 76 -4.96 -3.74 14.84
C SER A 76 -3.93 -4.50 14.01
N ASP A 77 -2.98 -3.81 13.38
CA ASP A 77 -1.96 -4.38 12.48
C ASP A 77 -1.19 -5.60 13.03
N THR A 78 -1.03 -5.64 14.34
CA THR A 78 -0.23 -6.59 15.12
C THR A 78 -1.05 -7.74 15.70
N LEU A 79 -2.36 -7.78 15.49
CA LEU A 79 -3.21 -8.85 15.99
C LEU A 79 -3.17 -10.07 15.07
N TRP A 80 -2.20 -10.95 15.32
CA TRP A 80 -2.02 -12.22 14.63
C TRP A 80 -2.17 -13.38 15.62
N ALA A 81 -2.68 -14.51 15.14
CA ALA A 81 -2.75 -15.70 15.97
C ALA A 81 -1.37 -16.31 16.23
N GLY A 82 -1.29 -17.23 17.19
CA GLY A 82 -0.10 -18.02 17.46
C GLY A 82 0.99 -17.30 18.25
N SER A 83 2.21 -17.78 18.08
CA SER A 83 3.41 -17.33 18.78
C SER A 83 4.62 -17.41 17.83
N PRO A 84 5.77 -16.80 18.17
CA PRO A 84 6.99 -17.01 17.42
C PRO A 84 7.26 -18.50 17.21
N TYR A 85 7.61 -18.87 15.98
CA TYR A 85 7.85 -20.26 15.60
C TYR A 85 8.85 -20.34 14.44
N ASP A 86 9.49 -21.50 14.29
CA ASP A 86 10.40 -21.80 13.19
C ASP A 86 9.68 -22.70 12.16
N PRO A 87 9.40 -22.19 10.94
CA PRO A 87 8.74 -22.96 9.88
C PRO A 87 9.67 -23.95 9.15
N ASP A 88 10.98 -23.95 9.45
CA ASP A 88 11.97 -24.69 8.66
C ASP A 88 11.77 -26.21 8.76
N ASN A 89 11.80 -26.87 7.60
CA ASN A 89 11.72 -28.32 7.53
C ASN A 89 13.12 -28.92 7.38
N PRO A 90 13.68 -29.57 8.41
CA PRO A 90 15.05 -30.09 8.37
C PRO A 90 15.24 -31.20 7.34
N ALA A 91 14.16 -31.86 6.90
CA ALA A 91 14.21 -32.88 5.86
C ALA A 91 14.39 -32.30 4.45
N ALA A 92 14.21 -30.99 4.27
CA ALA A 92 14.14 -30.38 2.94
C ALA A 92 15.48 -30.47 2.20
N LEU A 93 16.59 -30.19 2.88
CA LEU A 93 17.92 -30.22 2.28
C LEU A 93 18.28 -31.60 1.73
N ALA A 94 17.97 -32.66 2.48
CA ALA A 94 18.25 -34.04 2.09
C ALA A 94 17.36 -34.53 0.94
N ALA A 95 16.11 -34.06 0.85
CA ALA A 95 15.17 -34.47 -0.20
C ALA A 95 15.39 -33.74 -1.53
N LEU A 96 16.02 -32.56 -1.52
CA LEU A 96 16.20 -31.73 -2.72
C LEU A 96 16.92 -32.43 -3.89
N PRO A 97 18.04 -33.17 -3.69
CA PRO A 97 18.70 -33.91 -4.77
C PRO A 97 17.80 -34.99 -5.38
N GLN A 98 16.99 -35.66 -4.56
CA GLN A 98 16.10 -36.74 -5.00
C GLN A 98 14.97 -36.20 -5.88
N VAL A 99 14.36 -35.07 -5.47
CA VAL A 99 13.34 -34.39 -6.28
C VAL A 99 13.92 -33.96 -7.64
N ARG A 100 15.14 -33.39 -7.66
CA ARG A 100 15.82 -33.00 -8.91
C ARG A 100 16.06 -34.20 -9.82
N ALA A 101 16.48 -35.35 -9.27
CA ALA A 101 16.66 -36.58 -10.04
C ALA A 101 15.35 -37.10 -10.65
N LEU A 102 14.25 -37.07 -9.90
CA LEU A 102 12.92 -37.47 -10.38
C LEU A 102 12.43 -36.56 -11.52
N LEU A 103 12.66 -35.25 -11.41
CA LEU A 103 12.35 -34.29 -12.48
C LEU A 103 13.17 -34.55 -13.75
N ALA A 104 14.47 -34.81 -13.61
CA ALA A 104 15.34 -35.14 -14.73
C ALA A 104 14.93 -36.46 -15.43
N ALA A 105 14.36 -37.40 -14.68
CA ALA A 105 13.83 -38.66 -15.20
C ALA A 105 12.40 -38.55 -15.76
N GLY A 106 11.78 -37.36 -15.79
CA GLY A 106 10.41 -37.16 -16.25
C GLY A 106 9.32 -37.70 -15.30
N ARG A 107 9.67 -38.06 -14.07
CA ARG A 107 8.75 -38.62 -13.06
C ARG A 107 8.09 -37.50 -12.24
N TYR A 108 7.25 -36.71 -12.90
CA TYR A 108 6.69 -35.48 -12.30
C TYR A 108 5.81 -35.75 -11.07
N LYS A 109 4.92 -36.75 -11.14
CA LYS A 109 4.04 -37.09 -10.01
C LYS A 109 4.85 -37.45 -8.76
N ASP A 110 5.85 -38.31 -8.92
CA ASP A 110 6.70 -38.74 -7.80
C ASP A 110 7.54 -37.58 -7.24
N ALA A 111 8.02 -36.69 -8.12
CA ALA A 111 8.73 -35.49 -7.71
C ALA A 111 7.83 -34.55 -6.89
N THR A 112 6.58 -34.33 -7.33
CA THR A 112 5.59 -33.52 -6.61
C THR A 112 5.25 -34.13 -5.26
N ASP A 113 4.94 -35.43 -5.22
CA ASP A 113 4.57 -36.12 -3.98
C ASP A 113 5.71 -36.03 -2.94
N LEU A 114 6.97 -36.24 -3.38
CA LEU A 114 8.14 -36.12 -2.51
C LEU A 114 8.38 -34.67 -2.06
N ALA A 115 8.23 -33.70 -2.96
CA ALA A 115 8.37 -32.27 -2.64
C ALA A 115 7.33 -31.81 -1.63
N SER A 116 6.06 -32.16 -1.83
CA SER A 116 4.98 -31.84 -0.90
C SER A 116 5.22 -32.45 0.49
N ALA A 117 5.77 -33.67 0.55
CA ALA A 117 6.03 -34.35 1.81
C ALA A 117 7.25 -33.83 2.58
N LYS A 118 8.31 -33.39 1.89
CA LYS A 118 9.62 -33.15 2.51
C LYS A 118 10.18 -31.74 2.33
N LEU A 119 9.74 -30.98 1.33
CA LEU A 119 10.24 -29.63 1.05
C LEU A 119 9.30 -28.53 1.57
N MET A 120 8.08 -28.85 1.99
CA MET A 120 7.14 -27.86 2.54
C MET A 120 7.51 -27.47 3.97
N ALA A 121 7.18 -26.22 4.33
CA ALA A 121 7.31 -25.69 5.68
C ALA A 121 6.46 -26.47 6.69
N LYS A 122 6.87 -26.41 7.96
CA LYS A 122 6.14 -27.01 9.08
C LYS A 122 5.96 -25.96 10.18
N PRO A 123 4.74 -25.48 10.46
CA PRO A 123 3.47 -25.75 9.78
C PRO A 123 3.41 -25.29 8.32
N LEU A 124 2.49 -25.86 7.54
CA LEU A 124 2.29 -25.50 6.12
C LEU A 124 1.71 -24.10 5.92
N SER A 125 1.00 -23.57 6.92
CA SER A 125 0.33 -22.29 6.83
C SER A 125 0.90 -21.31 7.85
N GLN A 126 0.90 -20.04 7.46
CA GLN A 126 1.24 -18.94 8.35
C GLN A 126 0.09 -18.67 9.32
N MET A 127 0.42 -18.04 10.45
CA MET A 127 -0.61 -17.65 11.41
C MET A 127 -1.57 -16.62 10.78
N PRO A 128 -2.89 -16.77 10.94
CA PRO A 128 -3.85 -15.83 10.38
C PRO A 128 -3.91 -14.51 11.16
N TYR A 129 -4.29 -13.46 10.45
CA TYR A 129 -4.67 -12.17 11.03
C TYR A 129 -6.05 -12.27 11.71
N GLY A 130 -6.23 -11.58 12.84
CA GLY A 130 -7.48 -11.54 13.60
C GLY A 130 -8.12 -10.15 13.63
N ALA A 131 -9.45 -10.11 13.68
CA ALA A 131 -10.19 -8.87 13.98
C ALA A 131 -10.21 -8.62 15.49
N LEU A 132 -10.17 -7.35 15.91
CA LEU A 132 -10.33 -6.99 17.33
C LEU A 132 -11.77 -7.22 17.80
N GLY A 133 -12.73 -7.05 16.90
CA GLY A 133 -14.15 -7.21 17.20
C GLY A 133 -14.96 -6.01 16.72
N ASP A 134 -16.13 -5.82 17.32
CA ASP A 134 -17.04 -4.73 17.02
C ASP A 134 -17.24 -3.85 18.26
N LEU A 135 -17.37 -2.54 18.04
CA LEU A 135 -17.83 -1.54 19.01
C LEU A 135 -19.22 -1.03 18.62
#